data_AF-A0AA96XUZ8-F1
#
_entry.id   AF-A0AA96XUZ8-F1
#
_cell.length_a   1.000
_cell.length_b   1.000
_cell.length_c   1.000
_cell.angle_alpha   90.00
_cell.angle_beta   90.00
_cell.angle_gamma   90.00
#
_symmetry.space_group_name_H-M   'P 1'
#
loop_
_entity.id
_entity.type
_entity.pdbx_description
1 polymer ?
#
loop_
_entity_poly.entity_id
_entity_poly.type
_entity_poly.pdbx_seq_one_letter_code
_entity_poly.pdbx_strand_id
1 'polypeptide(L)'
;MKVFVEALGMASCLGPVIPACAAFRANLLRPSPSPDVDVAHPGDEAPRPVTICALPVATFGFSGVGRLVALACEVLKDVGTRVDLRGLGPETGVYLALPDPWERGLDLGEPDATEALRVEALGRRVLEASLRNMGLEWPGPRRFFGGGHVAFARALHAAQAALRNGGLRSCLVMGVDCLVEEPTLHALADGRRLKTPEQPVGLTPGEAGAALLLTTDGPAQRSTGEPQVMLHAVRLGEEPHPRGSDKPSDGRALAACAEAVLAAAGALRARPLLVSDHNGEEGRAREWGMVLLHLRALDASLGGLPAWYPSIGFGDVGAAMGAVSACVAVRGLQRGDAPSSVSLVFASADDSGRGAVLIGTTAAHPSRGALP
;
A
#
# COMPACT_ATOMS: atom_id res chain seq x y z
N MET A 1 16.13 18.83 0.77
CA MET A 1 16.76 17.64 1.37
C MET A 1 16.28 16.37 0.66
N LYS A 2 17.19 15.42 0.40
CA LYS A 2 16.86 14.11 -0.20
C LYS A 2 16.31 13.18 0.89
N VAL A 3 15.41 12.27 0.53
CA VAL A 3 14.81 11.29 1.44
C VAL A 3 15.02 9.90 0.85
N PHE A 4 15.70 9.04 1.60
CA PHE A 4 16.07 7.70 1.16
C PHE A 4 15.24 6.64 1.86
N VAL A 5 15.03 5.52 1.18
CA VAL A 5 14.46 4.31 1.78
C VAL A 5 15.61 3.49 2.35
N GLU A 6 15.66 3.36 3.68
CA GLU A 6 16.70 2.64 4.40
C GLU A 6 16.34 1.17 4.58
N ALA A 7 15.10 0.90 4.99
CA ALA A 7 14.63 -0.45 5.23
C ALA A 7 13.18 -0.63 4.80
N LEU A 8 12.82 -1.89 4.60
CA LEU A 8 11.49 -2.35 4.24
C LEU A 8 11.04 -3.41 5.24
N GLY A 9 9.73 -3.56 5.38
CA GLY A 9 9.10 -4.70 6.03
C GLY A 9 7.74 -5.00 5.43
N MET A 10 7.31 -6.25 5.49
CA MET A 10 5.99 -6.66 5.01
C MET A 10 5.49 -7.88 5.78
N ALA A 11 4.18 -7.98 5.92
CA ALA A 11 3.46 -9.17 6.34
C ALA A 11 2.34 -9.39 5.33
N SER A 12 2.34 -10.51 4.62
CA SER A 12 1.35 -10.80 3.55
C SER A 12 1.15 -12.30 3.35
N CYS A 13 0.15 -12.69 2.56
CA CYS A 13 -0.06 -14.10 2.16
C CYS A 13 1.18 -14.74 1.49
N LEU A 14 2.05 -13.94 0.87
CA LEU A 14 3.31 -14.37 0.25
C LEU A 14 4.53 -14.27 1.18
N GLY A 15 4.33 -13.88 2.45
CA GLY A 15 5.34 -13.81 3.49
C GLY A 15 5.95 -12.41 3.71
N PRO A 16 7.17 -12.35 4.30
CA PRO A 16 7.93 -11.12 4.51
C PRO A 16 8.40 -10.44 3.22
N VAL A 17 8.91 -9.21 3.29
CA VAL A 17 9.10 -8.34 2.11
C VAL A 17 9.97 -8.94 1.01
N ILE A 18 11.05 -9.64 1.38
CA ILE A 18 11.96 -10.27 0.41
C ILE A 18 11.27 -11.41 -0.35
N PRO A 19 10.80 -12.49 0.31
CA PRO A 19 10.11 -13.57 -0.38
C PRO A 19 8.81 -13.12 -1.04
N ALA A 20 8.03 -12.23 -0.41
CA ALA A 20 6.77 -11.73 -0.97
C ALA A 20 6.97 -11.00 -2.30
N CYS A 21 7.93 -10.07 -2.37
CA CYS A 21 8.19 -9.36 -3.61
C CYS A 21 8.73 -10.31 -4.70
N ALA A 22 9.54 -11.31 -4.33
CA ALA A 22 10.04 -12.30 -5.29
C ALA A 22 8.91 -13.21 -5.81
N ALA A 23 8.04 -13.69 -4.92
CA ALA A 23 6.86 -14.48 -5.25
C ALA A 23 5.91 -13.71 -6.17
N PHE A 24 5.62 -12.45 -5.86
CA PHE A 24 4.81 -11.57 -6.72
C PHE A 24 5.39 -11.47 -8.14
N ARG A 25 6.70 -11.21 -8.28
CA ARG A 25 7.34 -11.12 -9.61
C ARG A 25 7.40 -12.45 -10.35
N ALA A 26 7.46 -13.56 -9.63
CA ALA A 26 7.38 -14.91 -10.19
C ALA A 26 5.93 -15.34 -10.47
N ASN A 27 4.95 -14.45 -10.27
CA ASN A 27 3.52 -14.73 -10.41
C ASN A 27 3.05 -15.92 -9.55
N LEU A 28 3.65 -16.09 -8.38
CA LEU A 28 3.20 -17.07 -7.39
C LEU A 28 2.02 -16.49 -6.62
N LEU A 29 0.92 -17.25 -6.63
CA LEU A 29 -0.34 -16.87 -6.00
C LEU A 29 -0.58 -17.78 -4.81
N ARG A 30 -1.19 -17.23 -3.75
CA ARG A 30 -1.62 -18.01 -2.59
C ARG A 30 -3.05 -17.68 -2.14
N PRO A 31 -4.05 -17.72 -3.04
CA PRO A 31 -5.43 -17.61 -2.63
C PRO A 31 -5.85 -18.85 -1.83
N SER A 32 -6.76 -18.67 -0.89
CA SER A 32 -7.37 -19.75 -0.11
C SER A 32 -8.87 -19.46 0.08
N PRO A 33 -9.70 -20.49 0.31
CA PRO A 33 -11.07 -20.27 0.75
C PRO A 33 -11.10 -19.57 2.11
N SER A 34 -12.05 -18.67 2.31
CA SER A 34 -12.36 -18.09 3.61
C SER A 34 -12.84 -19.18 4.57
N PRO A 35 -12.33 -19.25 5.81
CA PRO A 35 -12.81 -20.22 6.79
C PRO A 35 -14.17 -19.82 7.40
N ASP A 36 -14.53 -18.54 7.32
CA ASP A 36 -15.63 -17.99 8.11
C ASP A 36 -16.83 -17.52 7.26
N VAL A 37 -16.63 -17.32 5.94
CA VAL A 37 -17.68 -16.74 5.07
C VAL A 37 -17.85 -17.51 3.78
N ASP A 38 -19.07 -17.99 3.60
CA ASP A 38 -19.60 -18.49 2.33
C ASP A 38 -20.61 -17.48 1.74
N VAL A 39 -20.63 -17.38 0.41
CA VAL A 39 -21.59 -16.58 -0.35
C VAL A 39 -22.37 -17.50 -1.27
N ALA A 40 -23.69 -17.31 -1.33
CA ALA A 40 -24.57 -18.03 -2.25
C ALA A 40 -24.94 -17.12 -3.44
N HIS A 41 -24.81 -17.64 -4.65
CA HIS A 41 -25.28 -16.97 -5.85
C HIS A 41 -26.54 -17.63 -6.43
N PRO A 42 -27.36 -16.91 -7.22
CA PRO A 42 -28.52 -17.50 -7.89
C PRO A 42 -28.12 -18.69 -8.76
N GLY A 43 -28.65 -19.87 -8.45
CA GLY A 43 -28.35 -21.12 -9.15
C GLY A 43 -27.31 -22.01 -8.46
N ASP A 44 -26.72 -21.58 -7.35
CA ASP A 44 -25.87 -22.45 -6.52
C ASP A 44 -26.71 -23.47 -5.76
N GLU A 45 -26.26 -24.73 -5.75
CA GLU A 45 -26.84 -25.79 -4.91
C GLU A 45 -26.50 -25.59 -3.42
N ALA A 46 -25.36 -24.95 -3.12
CA ALA A 46 -24.91 -24.61 -1.78
C ALA A 46 -24.00 -23.36 -1.82
N PRO A 47 -23.95 -22.58 -0.73
CA PRO A 47 -23.00 -21.48 -0.59
C PRO A 47 -21.54 -21.92 -0.83
N ARG A 48 -20.72 -21.04 -1.41
CA ARG A 48 -19.30 -21.30 -1.68
C ARG A 48 -18.41 -20.34 -0.88
N PRO A 49 -17.25 -20.79 -0.40
CA PRO A 49 -16.35 -19.92 0.36
C PRO A 49 -15.80 -18.81 -0.51
N VAL A 50 -15.73 -17.60 0.06
CA VAL A 50 -15.09 -16.46 -0.60
C VAL A 50 -13.60 -16.76 -0.78
N THR A 51 -13.06 -16.52 -1.97
CA THR A 51 -11.61 -16.62 -2.18
C THR A 51 -10.90 -15.40 -1.59
N ILE A 52 -9.93 -15.63 -0.70
CA ILE A 52 -9.19 -14.60 0.01
C ILE A 52 -7.67 -14.81 -0.08
N CYS A 53 -6.92 -13.74 0.19
CA CYS A 53 -5.47 -13.74 0.32
C CYS A 53 -5.06 -13.42 1.77
N ALA A 54 -5.07 -14.44 2.64
CA ALA A 54 -4.79 -14.29 4.06
C ALA A 54 -3.34 -14.60 4.45
N LEU A 55 -2.86 -13.99 5.53
CA LEU A 55 -1.60 -14.36 6.17
C LEU A 55 -1.85 -15.65 6.98
N PRO A 56 -1.21 -16.78 6.64
CA PRO A 56 -1.71 -18.08 7.09
C PRO A 56 -1.38 -18.48 8.54
N VAL A 57 -0.46 -17.79 9.22
CA VAL A 57 0.01 -18.21 10.56
C VAL A 57 -0.12 -17.11 11.59
N ALA A 58 0.40 -15.91 11.32
CA ALA A 58 0.49 -14.89 12.36
C ALA A 58 -0.85 -14.26 12.73
N THR A 59 -1.84 -14.27 11.84
CA THR A 59 -3.20 -13.79 12.10
C THR A 59 -4.17 -14.90 12.50
N PHE A 60 -3.71 -16.16 12.54
CA PHE A 60 -4.56 -17.28 12.93
C PHE A 60 -5.03 -17.14 14.39
N GLY A 61 -6.34 -17.24 14.61
CA GLY A 61 -6.96 -17.06 15.92
C GLY A 61 -7.10 -15.60 16.39
N PHE A 62 -6.75 -14.62 15.55
CA PHE A 62 -6.96 -13.20 15.83
C PHE A 62 -8.09 -12.63 14.96
N SER A 63 -8.83 -11.67 15.53
CA SER A 63 -9.88 -10.89 14.84
C SER A 63 -9.81 -9.41 15.21
N GLY A 64 -10.43 -8.58 14.39
CA GLY A 64 -10.52 -7.14 14.49
C GLY A 64 -9.20 -6.45 14.81
N VAL A 65 -9.19 -5.65 15.88
CA VAL A 65 -7.99 -4.93 16.32
C VAL A 65 -6.83 -5.88 16.62
N GLY A 66 -7.09 -7.07 17.17
CA GLY A 66 -6.05 -8.06 17.44
C GLY A 66 -5.37 -8.57 16.18
N ARG A 67 -6.14 -8.72 15.09
CA ARG A 67 -5.63 -9.13 13.78
C ARG A 67 -4.74 -8.06 13.14
N LEU A 68 -5.15 -6.79 13.23
CA LEU A 68 -4.33 -5.65 12.81
C LEU A 68 -3.04 -5.51 13.62
N VAL A 69 -3.10 -5.77 14.94
CA VAL A 69 -1.91 -5.82 15.81
C VAL A 69 -0.96 -6.95 15.39
N ALA A 70 -1.49 -8.14 15.07
CA ALA A 70 -0.68 -9.25 14.59
C ALA A 70 0.05 -8.91 13.27
N LEU A 71 -0.64 -8.28 12.31
CA LEU A 71 -0.04 -7.78 11.08
C LEU A 71 1.07 -6.76 11.36
N ALA A 72 0.79 -5.75 12.19
CA ALA A 72 1.77 -4.72 12.55
C ALA A 72 3.00 -5.32 13.26
N CYS A 73 2.84 -6.30 14.15
CA CYS A 73 3.94 -7.04 14.76
C CYS A 73 4.82 -7.74 13.72
N GLU A 74 4.23 -8.45 12.75
CA GLU A 74 5.01 -9.13 11.70
C GLU A 74 5.75 -8.14 10.78
N VAL A 75 5.13 -7.00 10.47
CA VAL A 75 5.81 -5.91 9.74
C VAL A 75 7.02 -5.40 10.53
N LEU A 76 6.85 -5.11 11.82
CA LEU A 76 7.93 -4.63 12.69
C LEU A 76 9.04 -5.69 12.84
N LYS A 77 8.69 -6.98 12.97
CA LYS A 77 9.67 -8.07 12.98
C LYS A 77 10.50 -8.08 11.70
N ASP A 78 9.86 -7.97 10.54
CA ASP A 78 10.56 -7.97 9.25
C ASP A 78 11.45 -6.72 9.09
N VAL A 79 10.98 -5.52 9.46
CA VAL A 79 11.86 -4.31 9.49
C VAL A 79 13.05 -4.53 10.44
N GLY A 80 12.80 -5.12 11.61
CA GLY A 80 13.79 -5.42 12.64
C GLY A 80 14.91 -6.37 12.19
N THR A 81 14.70 -7.13 11.11
CA THR A 81 15.76 -7.96 10.51
C THR A 81 16.84 -7.13 9.79
N ARG A 82 16.58 -5.85 9.53
CA ARG A 82 17.45 -4.94 8.76
C ARG A 82 17.91 -3.72 9.55
N VAL A 83 17.13 -3.32 10.56
CA VAL A 83 17.40 -2.13 11.39
C VAL A 83 17.15 -2.48 12.85
N ASP A 84 18.01 -2.02 13.74
CA ASP A 84 17.73 -2.09 15.17
C ASP A 84 16.64 -1.09 15.56
N LEU A 85 15.40 -1.59 15.67
CA LEU A 85 14.25 -0.78 16.06
C LEU A 85 14.38 -0.18 17.47
N ARG A 86 15.18 -0.79 18.36
CA ARG A 86 15.41 -0.27 19.72
C ARG A 86 16.36 0.93 19.73
N GLY A 87 17.20 1.05 18.70
CA GLY A 87 18.10 2.17 18.50
C GLY A 87 17.43 3.42 17.93
N LEU A 88 16.15 3.36 17.55
CA LEU A 88 15.42 4.48 16.97
C LEU A 88 15.01 5.49 18.06
N GLY A 89 15.66 6.65 18.04
CA GLY A 89 15.46 7.72 19.03
C GLY A 89 14.24 8.62 18.77
N PRO A 90 14.06 9.69 19.56
CA PRO A 90 12.92 10.62 19.46
C PRO A 90 12.82 11.36 18.11
N GLU A 91 13.93 11.42 17.36
CA GLU A 91 14.01 11.96 16.00
C GLU A 91 13.39 11.05 14.93
N THR A 92 12.83 9.90 15.33
CA THR A 92 12.16 8.94 14.43
C THR A 92 10.65 8.98 14.62
N GLY A 93 9.89 9.46 13.63
CA GLY A 93 8.43 9.43 13.68
C GLY A 93 7.83 8.10 13.21
N VAL A 94 6.63 7.75 13.69
CA VAL A 94 5.78 6.66 13.14
C VAL A 94 4.57 7.27 12.46
N TYR A 95 4.35 6.86 11.22
CA TYR A 95 3.24 7.30 10.37
C TYR A 95 2.49 6.04 9.92
N LEU A 96 1.32 5.78 10.49
CA LEU A 96 0.61 4.52 10.30
C LEU A 96 -0.72 4.74 9.56
N ALA A 97 -0.82 4.16 8.37
CA ALA A 97 -2.02 4.10 7.56
C ALA A 97 -2.90 2.90 7.97
N LEU A 98 -4.19 3.15 8.17
CA LEU A 98 -5.14 2.19 8.73
C LEU A 98 -6.49 2.31 8.01
N PRO A 99 -7.34 1.28 8.05
CA PRO A 99 -8.72 1.40 7.61
C PRO A 99 -9.50 2.34 8.53
N ASP A 100 -10.63 2.85 8.01
CA ASP A 100 -11.68 3.32 8.89
C ASP A 100 -12.24 2.11 9.66
N PRO A 101 -12.15 2.08 11.01
CA PRO A 101 -12.68 0.97 11.80
C PRO A 101 -14.18 0.76 11.57
N TRP A 102 -14.94 1.80 11.25
CA TRP A 102 -16.38 1.67 10.97
C TRP A 102 -16.63 0.81 9.73
N GLU A 103 -15.90 1.05 8.64
CA GLU A 103 -15.98 0.24 7.41
C GLU A 103 -15.54 -1.21 7.61
N ARG A 104 -14.83 -1.52 8.71
CA ARG A 104 -14.39 -2.87 9.06
C ARG A 104 -15.29 -3.52 10.12
N GLY A 105 -16.39 -2.88 10.51
CA GLY A 105 -17.29 -3.36 11.57
C GLY A 105 -16.65 -3.36 12.96
N LEU A 106 -15.63 -2.53 13.20
CA LEU A 106 -14.94 -2.40 14.48
C LEU A 106 -15.58 -1.28 15.31
N ASP A 107 -16.27 -1.67 16.38
CA ASP A 107 -16.81 -0.73 17.34
C ASP A 107 -15.71 -0.24 18.31
N LEU A 108 -15.35 1.04 18.19
CA LEU A 108 -14.38 1.69 19.07
C LEU A 108 -15.02 2.67 20.07
N GLY A 109 -16.36 2.78 20.09
CA GLY A 109 -17.12 3.49 21.14
C GLY A 109 -17.73 4.83 20.75
N GLU A 110 -17.57 5.32 19.51
CA GLU A 110 -18.20 6.57 19.03
C GLU A 110 -18.61 6.47 17.54
N PRO A 111 -19.84 6.02 17.23
CA PRO A 111 -20.34 5.88 15.86
C PRO A 111 -20.32 7.19 15.05
N ASP A 112 -20.67 8.30 15.70
CA ASP A 112 -20.79 9.63 15.07
C ASP A 112 -19.46 10.40 14.97
N ALA A 113 -18.35 9.81 15.42
CA ALA A 113 -17.03 10.44 15.30
C ALA A 113 -16.65 10.64 13.82
N THR A 114 -15.79 11.61 13.54
CA THR A 114 -15.22 11.74 12.19
C THR A 114 -14.29 10.57 11.88
N GLU A 115 -14.09 10.24 10.60
CA GLU A 115 -13.14 9.19 10.18
C GLU A 115 -11.76 9.41 10.80
N ALA A 116 -11.27 10.66 10.83
CA ALA A 116 -9.98 11.00 11.40
C ALA A 116 -9.88 10.63 12.90
N LEU A 117 -10.93 10.88 13.69
CA LEU A 117 -10.96 10.52 15.11
C LEU A 117 -11.03 9.00 15.32
N ARG A 118 -11.82 8.31 14.49
CA ARG A 118 -11.91 6.84 14.51
C ARG A 118 -10.56 6.19 14.17
N VAL A 119 -9.88 6.68 13.15
CA VAL A 119 -8.55 6.22 12.72
C VAL A 119 -7.49 6.52 13.79
N GLU A 120 -7.53 7.69 14.42
CA GLU A 120 -6.64 8.04 15.55
C GLU A 120 -6.81 7.05 16.71
N ALA A 121 -8.07 6.75 17.09
CA ALA A 121 -8.38 5.79 18.14
C ALA A 121 -7.91 4.37 17.81
N LEU A 122 -8.17 3.91 16.57
CA LEU A 122 -7.69 2.61 16.09
C LEU A 122 -6.16 2.56 16.12
N GLY A 123 -5.51 3.60 15.59
CA GLY A 123 -4.07 3.67 15.45
C GLY A 123 -3.34 3.68 16.77
N ARG A 124 -3.83 4.41 17.78
CA ARG A 124 -3.32 4.32 19.14
C ARG A 124 -3.36 2.88 19.66
N ARG A 125 -4.51 2.20 19.55
CA ARG A 125 -4.67 0.82 20.04
C ARG A 125 -3.73 -0.15 19.31
N VAL A 126 -3.69 -0.10 17.98
CA VAL A 126 -2.87 -0.98 17.15
C VAL A 126 -1.38 -0.77 17.43
N LEU A 127 -0.91 0.48 17.41
CA LEU A 127 0.50 0.78 17.61
C LEU A 127 0.96 0.45 19.04
N GLU A 128 0.21 0.85 20.07
CA GLU A 128 0.61 0.59 21.46
C GLU A 128 0.63 -0.90 21.80
N ALA A 129 -0.35 -1.66 21.33
CA ALA A 129 -0.36 -3.11 21.53
C ALA A 129 0.78 -3.79 20.75
N SER A 130 1.06 -3.36 19.53
CA SER A 130 2.15 -3.91 18.72
C SER A 130 3.51 -3.64 19.35
N LEU A 131 3.78 -2.41 19.79
CA LEU A 131 5.03 -2.04 20.46
C LEU A 131 5.22 -2.84 21.75
N ARG A 132 4.16 -2.97 22.57
CA ARG A 132 4.18 -3.78 23.80
C ARG A 132 4.51 -5.25 23.52
N ASN A 133 3.85 -5.85 22.52
CA ASN A 133 4.08 -7.24 22.12
C ASN A 133 5.50 -7.48 21.58
N MET A 134 6.10 -6.44 21.00
CA MET A 134 7.48 -6.46 20.48
C MET A 134 8.53 -6.10 21.55
N GLY A 135 8.12 -5.69 22.75
CA GLY A 135 9.03 -5.17 23.77
C GLY A 135 9.79 -3.93 23.27
N LEU A 136 9.11 -3.06 22.53
CA LEU A 136 9.65 -1.83 21.96
C LEU A 136 9.01 -0.61 22.64
N GLU A 137 9.80 0.44 22.79
CA GLU A 137 9.33 1.77 23.14
C GLU A 137 9.55 2.68 21.94
N TRP A 138 8.61 3.60 21.71
CA TRP A 138 8.73 4.56 20.62
C TRP A 138 8.59 6.00 21.13
N PRO A 139 9.72 6.70 21.34
CA PRO A 139 9.73 8.04 21.93
C PRO A 139 9.38 9.16 20.93
N GLY A 140 9.49 8.90 19.63
CA GLY A 140 9.19 9.89 18.59
C GLY A 140 7.70 10.08 18.31
N PRO A 141 7.34 11.06 17.46
CA PRO A 141 5.95 11.41 17.18
C PRO A 141 5.21 10.28 16.47
N ARG A 142 3.91 10.19 16.72
CA ARG A 142 3.01 9.16 16.19
C ARG A 142 1.87 9.85 15.45
N ARG A 143 1.58 9.43 14.23
CA ARG A 143 0.50 9.99 13.40
C ARG A 143 -0.22 8.87 12.65
N PHE A 144 -1.53 9.00 12.54
CA PHE A 144 -2.40 7.99 11.94
C PHE A 144 -3.16 8.56 10.75
N PHE A 145 -3.40 7.73 9.72
CA PHE A 145 -3.94 8.18 8.43
C PHE A 145 -4.98 7.18 7.90
N GLY A 146 -6.13 7.71 7.44
CA GLY A 146 -7.21 6.96 6.80
C GLY A 146 -7.40 7.33 5.33
N GLY A 147 -8.47 6.83 4.71
CA GLY A 147 -8.84 7.05 3.30
C GLY A 147 -8.41 5.93 2.35
N GLY A 148 -8.76 4.68 2.68
CA GLY A 148 -8.53 3.51 1.80
C GLY A 148 -7.10 3.41 1.29
N HIS A 149 -6.91 3.08 0.01
CA HIS A 149 -5.55 2.88 -0.55
C HIS A 149 -4.67 4.15 -0.49
N VAL A 150 -5.27 5.33 -0.38
CA VAL A 150 -4.56 6.62 -0.34
C VAL A 150 -4.01 6.93 1.05
N ALA A 151 -4.45 6.23 2.09
CA ALA A 151 -3.99 6.41 3.46
C ALA A 151 -2.45 6.38 3.57
N PHE A 152 -1.80 5.42 2.89
CA PHE A 152 -0.35 5.34 2.89
C PHE A 152 0.33 6.48 2.12
N ALA A 153 -0.26 6.96 1.02
CA ALA A 153 0.26 8.13 0.31
C ALA A 153 0.14 9.40 1.17
N ARG A 154 -0.95 9.56 1.93
CA ARG A 154 -1.12 10.64 2.93
C ARG A 154 -0.03 10.56 4.01
N ALA A 155 0.21 9.36 4.54
CA ALA A 155 1.26 9.10 5.52
C ALA A 155 2.67 9.44 4.97
N LEU A 156 2.98 8.98 3.75
CA LEU A 156 4.24 9.28 3.06
C LEU A 156 4.43 10.78 2.80
N HIS A 157 3.37 11.48 2.37
CA HIS A 157 3.42 12.92 2.12
C HIS A 157 3.75 13.69 3.41
N ALA A 158 3.07 13.36 4.51
CA ALA A 158 3.30 13.95 5.81
C ALA A 158 4.71 13.64 6.36
N ALA A 159 5.17 12.39 6.21
CA ALA A 159 6.51 11.97 6.62
C ALA A 159 7.60 12.69 5.80
N GLN A 160 7.43 12.80 4.48
CA GLN A 160 8.36 13.51 3.61
C GLN A 160 8.46 15.00 3.99
N ALA A 161 7.34 15.64 4.33
CA ALA A 161 7.32 17.02 4.81
C ALA A 161 8.05 17.16 6.15
N ALA A 162 7.79 16.28 7.12
CA ALA A 162 8.43 16.32 8.43
C ALA A 162 9.96 16.15 8.35
N LEU A 163 10.43 15.21 7.52
CA LEU A 163 11.85 15.03 7.25
C LEU A 163 12.44 16.30 6.59
N ARG A 164 11.81 16.83 5.54
CA ARG A 164 12.33 18.00 4.82
C ARG A 164 12.38 19.28 5.64
N ASN A 165 11.45 19.45 6.58
CA ASN A 165 11.41 20.61 7.47
C ASN A 165 12.44 20.51 8.61
N GLY A 166 13.19 19.40 8.70
CA GLY A 166 14.25 19.21 9.69
C GLY A 166 13.76 18.86 11.10
N GLY A 167 12.48 18.54 11.26
CA GLY A 167 11.89 18.18 12.57
C GLY A 167 12.04 16.70 12.94
N LEU A 168 12.51 15.87 12.01
CA LEU A 168 12.79 14.45 12.20
C LEU A 168 13.98 14.04 11.32
N ARG A 169 14.76 13.05 11.76
CA ARG A 169 15.85 12.45 10.98
C ARG A 169 15.40 11.21 10.21
N SER A 170 14.40 10.52 10.72
CA SER A 170 13.83 9.32 10.11
C SER A 170 12.33 9.19 10.38
N CYS A 171 11.64 8.44 9.53
CA CYS A 171 10.23 8.16 9.64
C CYS A 171 9.95 6.70 9.28
N LEU A 172 9.37 5.94 10.19
CA LEU A 172 8.79 4.64 9.89
C LEU A 172 7.37 4.85 9.38
N VAL A 173 7.16 4.71 8.07
CA VAL A 173 5.85 4.84 7.42
C VAL A 173 5.31 3.45 7.15
N MET A 174 4.16 3.13 7.72
CA MET A 174 3.54 1.81 7.67
C MET A 174 2.10 1.89 7.19
N GLY A 175 1.59 0.80 6.60
CA GLY A 175 0.16 0.61 6.37
C GLY A 175 -0.24 -0.81 6.76
N VAL A 176 -1.37 -0.96 7.44
CA VAL A 176 -1.95 -2.27 7.81
C VAL A 176 -3.45 -2.27 7.59
N ASP A 177 -4.00 -3.34 7.04
CA ASP A 177 -5.44 -3.54 6.85
C ASP A 177 -5.76 -5.02 6.67
N CYS A 178 -7.02 -5.38 6.88
CA CYS A 178 -7.55 -6.72 6.79
C CYS A 178 -8.96 -6.67 6.19
N LEU A 179 -9.12 -7.18 4.96
CA LEU A 179 -10.43 -7.29 4.29
C LEU A 179 -11.02 -8.70 4.38
N VAL A 180 -10.34 -9.63 5.06
CA VAL A 180 -10.72 -11.06 5.08
C VAL A 180 -11.63 -11.45 6.24
N GLU A 181 -12.04 -10.48 7.06
CA GLU A 181 -12.93 -10.74 8.20
C GLU A 181 -14.42 -10.67 7.81
N GLU A 182 -15.22 -11.45 8.52
CA GLU A 182 -16.65 -11.66 8.24
C GLU A 182 -17.44 -10.36 7.98
N PRO A 183 -17.39 -9.32 8.85
CA PRO A 183 -18.14 -8.09 8.60
C PRO A 183 -17.76 -7.40 7.28
N THR A 184 -16.47 -7.45 6.92
CA THR A 184 -15.97 -6.82 5.70
C THR A 184 -16.34 -7.65 4.47
N LEU A 185 -16.21 -8.98 4.55
CA LEU A 185 -16.60 -9.88 3.45
C LEU A 185 -18.09 -9.78 3.14
N HIS A 186 -18.97 -9.73 4.16
CA HIS A 186 -20.40 -9.51 3.94
C HIS A 186 -20.69 -8.15 3.31
N ALA A 187 -20.10 -7.07 3.82
CA ALA A 187 -20.28 -5.74 3.22
C ALA A 187 -19.83 -5.69 1.74
N LEU A 188 -18.73 -6.38 1.41
CA LEU A 188 -18.26 -6.50 0.02
C LEU A 188 -19.19 -7.39 -0.83
N ALA A 189 -19.74 -8.47 -0.27
CA ALA A 189 -20.69 -9.34 -0.95
C ALA A 189 -22.01 -8.61 -1.27
N ASP A 190 -22.57 -7.92 -0.28
CA ASP A 190 -23.79 -7.12 -0.41
C ASP A 190 -23.63 -6.01 -1.45
N GLY A 191 -22.43 -5.39 -1.49
CA GLY A 191 -22.05 -4.42 -2.51
C GLY A 191 -21.74 -5.00 -3.88
N ARG A 192 -21.84 -6.33 -4.08
CA ARG A 192 -21.42 -7.07 -5.29
C ARG A 192 -19.99 -6.75 -5.74
N ARG A 193 -19.09 -6.54 -4.77
CA ARG A 193 -17.69 -6.18 -5.00
C ARG A 193 -16.75 -7.36 -5.03
N LEU A 194 -17.13 -8.48 -4.41
CA LEU A 194 -16.31 -9.69 -4.38
C LEU A 194 -16.15 -10.30 -5.78
N LYS A 195 -14.95 -10.78 -6.05
CA LYS A 195 -14.67 -11.60 -7.23
C LYS A 195 -15.21 -13.00 -7.00
N THR A 196 -16.21 -13.38 -7.79
CA THR A 196 -16.79 -14.72 -7.79
C THR A 196 -16.96 -15.20 -9.23
N PRO A 197 -17.24 -16.49 -9.49
CA PRO A 197 -17.53 -16.95 -10.84
C PRO A 197 -18.66 -16.16 -11.53
N GLU A 198 -19.65 -15.72 -10.74
CA GLU A 198 -20.81 -14.95 -11.18
C GLU A 198 -20.54 -13.44 -11.26
N GLN A 199 -19.51 -12.96 -10.55
CA GLN A 199 -19.01 -11.59 -10.59
C GLN A 199 -17.50 -11.59 -10.89
N PRO A 200 -17.08 -11.82 -12.16
CA PRO A 200 -15.66 -11.98 -12.50
C PRO A 200 -14.86 -10.67 -12.43
N VAL A 201 -15.55 -9.52 -12.41
CA VAL A 201 -14.99 -8.15 -12.32
C VAL A 201 -15.09 -7.57 -10.90
N GLY A 202 -14.91 -8.43 -9.90
CA GLY A 202 -14.77 -8.04 -8.49
C GLY A 202 -13.33 -8.05 -8.00
N LEU A 203 -13.14 -7.62 -6.75
CA LEU A 203 -11.87 -7.70 -6.03
C LEU A 203 -11.73 -9.03 -5.27
N THR A 204 -10.49 -9.49 -5.09
CA THR A 204 -10.18 -10.62 -4.20
C THR A 204 -9.69 -10.05 -2.86
N PRO A 205 -10.42 -10.20 -1.74
CA PRO A 205 -10.03 -9.62 -0.46
C PRO A 205 -8.73 -10.21 0.06
N GLY A 206 -7.90 -9.39 0.69
CA GLY A 206 -6.65 -9.80 1.32
C GLY A 206 -6.40 -9.08 2.64
N GLU A 207 -5.35 -9.52 3.33
CA GLU A 207 -4.80 -8.82 4.47
C GLU A 207 -3.30 -8.64 4.30
N ALA A 208 -2.80 -7.47 4.69
CA ALA A 208 -1.36 -7.23 4.69
C ALA A 208 -1.00 -6.08 5.62
N GLY A 209 0.28 -6.07 5.97
CA GLY A 209 0.97 -4.88 6.43
C GLY A 209 2.26 -4.66 5.65
N ALA A 210 2.69 -3.42 5.51
CA ALA A 210 4.00 -3.10 4.94
C ALA A 210 4.56 -1.78 5.47
N ALA A 211 5.88 -1.63 5.39
CA ALA A 211 6.62 -0.53 5.97
C ALA A 211 7.77 -0.05 5.08
N LEU A 212 8.02 1.26 5.11
CA LEU A 212 9.25 1.89 4.67
C LEU A 212 9.86 2.64 5.86
N LEU A 213 11.13 2.39 6.16
CA LEU A 213 11.92 3.31 6.97
C LEU A 213 12.56 4.35 6.05
N LEU A 214 12.18 5.61 6.22
CA LEU A 214 12.70 6.76 5.49
C LEU A 214 13.73 7.50 6.33
N THR A 215 14.77 8.02 5.70
CA THR A 215 15.84 8.78 6.36
C THR A 215 16.34 9.93 5.49
N THR A 216 16.86 10.98 6.11
CA THR A 216 17.55 12.08 5.43
C THR A 216 19.03 11.79 5.21
N ASP A 217 19.62 11.00 6.10
CA ASP A 217 20.98 10.52 6.02
C ASP A 217 20.96 9.22 5.23
N GLY A 218 21.66 9.13 4.09
CA GLY A 218 21.68 7.89 3.28
C GLY A 218 21.96 6.64 4.15
N PRO A 219 21.50 5.44 3.73
CA PRO A 219 21.44 4.27 4.59
C PRO A 219 22.79 3.98 5.26
N ALA A 220 22.77 3.79 6.59
CA ALA A 220 23.97 3.68 7.42
C ALA A 220 24.78 2.39 7.13
N GLN A 221 24.10 1.32 6.69
CA GLN A 221 24.71 0.04 6.34
C GLN A 221 24.22 -0.42 4.97
N ARG A 222 25.17 -0.68 4.06
CA ARG A 222 24.90 -1.09 2.69
C ARG A 222 24.90 -2.62 2.62
N SER A 223 23.85 -3.21 2.06
CA SER A 223 24.05 -4.47 1.33
C SER A 223 24.99 -4.15 0.16
N THR A 224 26.14 -4.82 0.08
CA THR A 224 27.10 -4.57 -1.00
C THR A 224 26.42 -4.84 -2.35
N GLY A 225 26.17 -3.80 -3.16
CA GLY A 225 25.72 -3.92 -4.55
C GLY A 225 24.27 -3.55 -4.85
N GLU A 226 23.40 -3.27 -3.87
CA GLU A 226 22.05 -2.75 -4.16
C GLU A 226 22.07 -1.22 -4.34
N PRO A 227 21.38 -0.64 -5.35
CA PRO A 227 21.30 0.80 -5.53
C PRO A 227 20.50 1.45 -4.39
N GLN A 228 20.89 2.67 -4.03
CA GLN A 228 20.13 3.47 -3.10
C GLN A 228 18.83 3.95 -3.75
N VAL A 229 17.71 3.76 -3.05
CA VAL A 229 16.39 4.18 -3.49
C VAL A 229 15.97 5.45 -2.76
N MET A 230 15.45 6.41 -3.51
CA MET A 230 15.03 7.72 -3.05
C MET A 230 13.52 7.91 -3.26
N LEU A 231 12.86 8.49 -2.26
CA LEU A 231 11.51 9.01 -2.36
C LEU A 231 11.59 10.43 -2.95
N HIS A 232 11.28 10.58 -4.24
CA HIS A 232 11.40 11.86 -4.94
C HIS A 232 10.29 12.82 -4.53
N ALA A 233 9.04 12.41 -4.68
CA ALA A 233 7.88 13.23 -4.43
C ALA A 233 6.65 12.38 -4.14
N VAL A 234 5.75 12.95 -3.34
CA VAL A 234 4.41 12.45 -3.09
C VAL A 234 3.44 13.58 -3.39
N ARG A 235 2.38 13.28 -4.14
CA ARG A 235 1.28 14.22 -4.41
C ARG A 235 -0.05 13.56 -4.11
N LEU A 236 -0.94 14.36 -3.57
CA LEU A 236 -2.31 14.00 -3.25
C LEU A 236 -3.23 14.87 -4.10
N GLY A 237 -4.41 14.37 -4.39
CA GLY A 237 -5.45 15.06 -5.13
C GLY A 237 -6.83 14.52 -4.76
N GLU A 238 -7.84 15.11 -5.38
CA GLU A 238 -9.24 14.78 -5.11
C GLU A 238 -9.98 14.55 -6.43
N GLU A 239 -10.68 13.42 -6.51
CA GLU A 239 -11.59 13.06 -7.59
C GLU A 239 -12.96 13.72 -7.33
N PRO A 240 -13.45 14.57 -8.24
CA PRO A 240 -14.76 15.21 -8.11
C PRO A 240 -15.95 14.24 -8.22
N HIS A 241 -15.77 13.09 -8.85
CA HIS A 241 -16.80 12.05 -8.98
C HIS A 241 -16.32 10.73 -8.36
N PRO A 242 -16.22 10.65 -7.02
CA PRO A 242 -15.82 9.43 -6.32
C PRO A 242 -16.81 8.29 -6.55
N ARG A 243 -16.48 7.09 -6.05
CA ARG A 243 -17.35 5.93 -6.19
C ARG A 243 -18.75 6.23 -5.64
N GLY A 244 -19.78 5.84 -6.40
CA GLY A 244 -21.18 6.10 -6.04
C GLY A 244 -21.72 7.43 -6.54
N SER A 245 -20.91 8.27 -7.19
CA SER A 245 -21.37 9.48 -7.88
C SER A 245 -22.17 9.18 -9.16
N ASP A 246 -22.93 10.15 -9.63
CA ASP A 246 -23.72 10.08 -10.87
C ASP A 246 -22.89 9.83 -12.13
N LYS A 247 -21.60 10.14 -12.08
CA LYS A 247 -20.65 9.97 -13.18
C LYS A 247 -19.44 9.17 -12.70
N PRO A 248 -18.87 8.30 -13.56
CA PRO A 248 -17.60 7.64 -13.27
C PRO A 248 -16.44 8.63 -13.37
N SER A 249 -15.36 8.38 -12.63
CA SER A 249 -14.09 9.10 -12.76
C SER A 249 -13.58 9.07 -14.21
N ASP A 250 -13.04 10.21 -14.65
CA ASP A 250 -12.34 10.34 -15.94
C ASP A 250 -10.81 10.26 -15.79
N GLY A 251 -10.31 9.87 -14.61
CA GLY A 251 -8.89 9.66 -14.32
C GLY A 251 -8.04 10.93 -14.22
N ARG A 252 -8.61 12.14 -14.41
CA ARG A 252 -7.82 13.38 -14.42
C ARG A 252 -7.16 13.68 -13.09
N ALA A 253 -7.87 13.48 -11.97
CA ALA A 253 -7.34 13.77 -10.65
C ALA A 253 -6.09 12.92 -10.34
N LEU A 254 -6.14 11.63 -10.67
CA LEU A 254 -5.01 10.73 -10.46
C LEU A 254 -3.86 11.01 -11.45
N ALA A 255 -4.17 11.32 -12.72
CA ALA A 255 -3.16 11.72 -13.71
C ALA A 255 -2.47 13.03 -13.34
N ALA A 256 -3.18 14.02 -12.79
CA ALA A 256 -2.61 15.26 -12.31
C ALA A 256 -1.66 15.03 -11.12
N CYS A 257 -1.97 14.08 -10.23
CA CYS A 257 -1.04 13.67 -9.17
C CYS A 257 0.27 13.13 -9.76
N ALA A 258 0.17 12.29 -10.80
CA ALA A 258 1.33 11.76 -11.51
C ALA A 258 2.15 12.86 -12.19
N GLU A 259 1.50 13.74 -12.95
CA GLU A 259 2.15 14.91 -13.56
C GLU A 259 2.90 15.74 -12.52
N ALA A 260 2.27 16.01 -11.38
CA ALA A 260 2.87 16.83 -10.33
C ALA A 260 4.09 16.16 -9.65
N VAL A 261 4.11 14.82 -9.48
CA VAL A 261 5.32 14.14 -8.97
C VAL A 261 6.43 14.06 -10.02
N LEU A 262 6.09 13.88 -11.30
CA LEU A 262 7.04 13.87 -12.40
C LEU A 262 7.71 15.24 -12.56
N ALA A 263 6.91 16.31 -12.57
CA ALA A 263 7.41 17.69 -12.62
C ALA A 263 8.33 18.01 -11.42
N ALA A 264 7.99 17.54 -10.22
CA ALA A 264 8.80 17.76 -9.02
C ALA A 264 10.17 17.04 -9.05
N ALA A 265 10.31 15.98 -9.85
CA ALA A 265 11.57 15.27 -10.03
C ALA A 265 12.46 15.86 -11.13
N GLY A 266 11.90 16.74 -11.99
CA GLY A 266 12.57 17.28 -13.17
C GLY A 266 12.66 16.25 -14.30
N ALA A 267 13.67 16.38 -15.16
CA ALA A 267 13.87 15.46 -16.28
C ALA A 267 14.07 14.02 -15.78
N LEU A 268 13.14 13.12 -16.13
CA LEU A 268 13.26 11.71 -15.81
C LEU A 268 14.44 11.10 -16.55
N ARG A 269 15.22 10.29 -15.83
CA ARG A 269 16.35 9.55 -16.41
C ARG A 269 15.91 8.27 -17.15
N ALA A 270 14.67 7.83 -16.93
CA ALA A 270 14.09 6.63 -17.52
C ALA A 270 12.56 6.73 -17.54
N ARG A 271 11.93 5.99 -18.47
CA ARG A 271 10.48 5.79 -18.51
C ARG A 271 10.04 5.03 -17.24
N PRO A 272 9.03 5.49 -16.48
CA PRO A 272 8.73 4.87 -15.19
C PRO A 272 8.04 3.51 -15.35
N LEU A 273 8.34 2.60 -14.43
CA LEU A 273 7.47 1.45 -14.16
C LEU A 273 6.22 1.97 -13.45
N LEU A 274 5.03 1.61 -13.92
CA LEU A 274 3.79 1.93 -13.23
C LEU A 274 3.47 0.83 -12.20
N VAL A 275 3.06 1.23 -11.01
CA VAL A 275 2.51 0.31 -9.99
C VAL A 275 1.13 0.81 -9.62
N SER A 276 0.11 0.13 -10.12
CA SER A 276 -1.28 0.53 -10.00
C SER A 276 -1.97 -0.24 -8.89
N ASP A 277 -2.84 0.44 -8.13
CA ASP A 277 -3.69 -0.15 -7.11
C ASP A 277 -4.99 -0.74 -7.68
N HIS A 278 -5.05 -0.96 -8.99
CA HIS A 278 -6.10 -1.71 -9.65
C HIS A 278 -6.35 -3.04 -8.93
N ASN A 279 -7.60 -3.31 -8.55
CA ASN A 279 -7.97 -4.45 -7.69
C ASN A 279 -8.87 -5.49 -8.38
N GLY A 280 -9.30 -5.23 -9.62
CA GLY A 280 -10.19 -6.10 -10.39
C GLY A 280 -11.56 -5.48 -10.67
N GLU A 281 -11.96 -4.47 -9.89
CA GLU A 281 -13.25 -3.79 -10.06
C GLU A 281 -13.31 -2.96 -11.34
N GLU A 282 -14.47 -2.95 -12.02
CA GLU A 282 -14.69 -2.22 -13.26
C GLU A 282 -14.40 -0.71 -13.13
N GLY A 283 -14.86 -0.09 -12.04
CA GLY A 283 -14.62 1.34 -11.78
C GLY A 283 -13.12 1.68 -11.71
N ARG A 284 -12.33 0.82 -11.06
CA ARG A 284 -10.86 0.94 -10.98
C ARG A 284 -10.21 0.73 -12.33
N ALA A 285 -10.66 -0.27 -13.10
CA ALA A 285 -10.16 -0.55 -14.44
C ALA A 285 -10.40 0.63 -15.39
N ARG A 286 -11.59 1.24 -15.31
CA ARG A 286 -11.95 2.42 -16.09
C ARG A 286 -11.09 3.63 -15.75
N GLU A 287 -10.96 3.97 -14.47
CA GLU A 287 -10.10 5.08 -14.03
C GLU A 287 -8.65 4.85 -14.50
N TRP A 288 -8.14 3.63 -14.32
CA TRP A 288 -6.79 3.26 -14.75
C TRP A 288 -6.58 3.43 -16.26
N GLY A 289 -7.52 2.95 -17.08
CA GLY A 289 -7.48 3.15 -18.53
C GLY A 289 -7.43 4.63 -18.93
N MET A 290 -8.20 5.48 -18.24
CA MET A 290 -8.19 6.92 -18.49
C MET A 290 -6.88 7.58 -18.06
N VAL A 291 -6.31 7.18 -16.92
CA VAL A 291 -4.99 7.67 -16.46
C VAL A 291 -3.92 7.38 -17.49
N LEU A 292 -3.90 6.18 -18.08
CA LEU A 292 -2.95 5.82 -19.14
C LEU A 292 -3.09 6.72 -20.38
N LEU A 293 -4.32 7.10 -20.74
CA LEU A 293 -4.57 8.04 -21.85
C LEU A 293 -4.06 9.44 -21.52
N HIS A 294 -4.32 9.94 -20.30
CA HIS A 294 -3.84 11.26 -19.86
C HIS A 294 -2.32 11.32 -19.77
N LEU A 295 -1.66 10.27 -19.28
CA LEU A 295 -0.19 10.19 -19.24
C LEU A 295 0.41 10.22 -20.64
N ARG A 296 -0.16 9.47 -21.60
CA ARG A 296 0.27 9.49 -23.01
C ARG A 296 0.05 10.87 -23.65
N ALA A 297 -1.03 11.57 -23.28
CA ALA A 297 -1.32 12.90 -23.78
C ALA A 297 -0.38 13.96 -23.20
N LEU A 298 0.06 13.80 -21.94
CA LEU A 298 1.06 14.65 -21.31
C LEU A 298 2.42 14.53 -22.01
N ASP A 299 2.85 13.29 -22.29
CA ASP A 299 4.07 13.00 -23.04
C ASP A 299 3.93 11.65 -23.75
N ALA A 300 4.18 11.62 -25.07
CA ALA A 300 4.06 10.39 -25.87
C ALA A 300 4.97 9.25 -25.37
N SER A 301 6.10 9.56 -24.73
CA SER A 301 7.02 8.59 -24.14
C SER A 301 6.45 7.86 -22.91
N LEU A 302 5.40 8.42 -22.30
CA LEU A 302 4.65 7.79 -21.21
C LEU A 302 3.53 6.85 -21.71
N GLY A 303 3.41 6.64 -23.02
CA GLY A 303 2.56 5.59 -23.59
C GLY A 303 3.22 4.20 -23.49
N GLY A 304 2.42 3.14 -23.33
CA GLY A 304 2.90 1.75 -23.37
C GLY A 304 3.93 1.42 -22.29
N LEU A 305 3.77 1.97 -21.09
CA LEU A 305 4.63 1.70 -19.96
C LEU A 305 4.29 0.33 -19.33
N PRO A 306 5.29 -0.42 -18.83
CA PRO A 306 5.03 -1.63 -18.06
C PRO A 306 4.28 -1.25 -16.77
N ALA A 307 3.36 -2.12 -16.37
CA ALA A 307 2.56 -1.94 -15.15
C ALA A 307 2.59 -3.21 -14.29
N TRP A 308 2.72 -3.02 -12.99
CA TRP A 308 2.53 -4.04 -11.97
C TRP A 308 1.23 -3.79 -11.21
N TYR A 309 0.53 -4.88 -10.89
CA TYR A 309 -0.75 -4.87 -10.19
C TYR A 309 -0.62 -5.73 -8.93
N PRO A 310 -0.22 -5.15 -7.79
CA PRO A 310 0.03 -5.91 -6.56
C PRO A 310 -1.16 -6.78 -6.12
N SER A 311 -2.40 -6.33 -6.39
CA SER A 311 -3.62 -7.10 -6.11
C SER A 311 -3.65 -8.50 -6.71
N ILE A 312 -2.92 -8.76 -7.80
CA ILE A 312 -2.81 -10.10 -8.39
C ILE A 312 -2.18 -11.07 -7.39
N GLY A 313 -1.09 -10.68 -6.72
CA GLY A 313 -0.38 -11.55 -5.78
C GLY A 313 -0.92 -11.47 -4.35
N PHE A 314 -1.39 -10.30 -3.94
CA PHE A 314 -1.72 -10.01 -2.54
C PHE A 314 -3.23 -9.92 -2.25
N GLY A 315 -4.07 -9.90 -3.29
CA GLY A 315 -5.46 -9.44 -3.15
C GLY A 315 -5.53 -7.93 -2.89
N ASP A 316 -6.74 -7.43 -2.72
CA ASP A 316 -6.99 -6.09 -2.21
C ASP A 316 -6.77 -6.06 -0.70
N VAL A 317 -5.77 -5.29 -0.28
CA VAL A 317 -5.35 -5.15 1.12
C VAL A 317 -5.64 -3.75 1.65
N GLY A 318 -6.64 -3.06 1.08
CA GLY A 318 -7.19 -1.81 1.58
C GLY A 318 -6.14 -0.73 1.87
N ALA A 319 -6.14 -0.19 3.09
CA ALA A 319 -5.23 0.87 3.51
C ALA A 319 -3.74 0.50 3.44
N ALA A 320 -3.41 -0.79 3.44
CA ALA A 320 -2.04 -1.28 3.24
C ALA A 320 -1.60 -1.31 1.77
N MET A 321 -2.51 -1.12 0.79
CA MET A 321 -2.21 -1.30 -0.63
C MET A 321 -1.09 -0.38 -1.11
N GLY A 322 -1.09 0.89 -0.71
CA GLY A 322 -0.01 1.82 -1.06
C GLY A 322 1.35 1.38 -0.47
N ALA A 323 1.36 0.82 0.74
CA ALA A 323 2.58 0.35 1.41
C ALA A 323 3.15 -0.90 0.72
N VAL A 324 2.28 -1.85 0.38
CA VAL A 324 2.65 -3.06 -0.37
C VAL A 324 3.19 -2.69 -1.76
N SER A 325 2.48 -1.81 -2.47
CA SER A 325 2.88 -1.31 -3.78
C SER A 325 4.24 -0.62 -3.74
N ALA A 326 4.49 0.21 -2.73
CA ALA A 326 5.78 0.87 -2.56
C ALA A 326 6.91 -0.13 -2.23
N CYS A 327 6.68 -1.13 -1.39
CA CYS A 327 7.67 -2.17 -1.11
C CYS A 327 8.03 -2.98 -2.36
N VAL A 328 7.02 -3.36 -3.15
CA VAL A 328 7.22 -4.06 -4.44
C VAL A 328 8.04 -3.19 -5.39
N ALA A 329 7.71 -1.90 -5.51
CA ALA A 329 8.44 -0.95 -6.33
C ALA A 329 9.92 -0.82 -5.88
N VAL A 330 10.15 -0.60 -4.58
CA VAL A 330 11.50 -0.43 -4.02
C VAL A 330 12.33 -1.70 -4.20
N ARG A 331 11.80 -2.90 -3.90
CA ARG A 331 12.53 -4.16 -4.12
C ARG A 331 12.81 -4.42 -5.60
N GLY A 332 11.87 -4.08 -6.49
CA GLY A 332 12.09 -4.16 -7.93
C GLY A 332 13.28 -3.31 -8.38
N LEU A 333 13.37 -2.08 -7.88
CA LEU A 333 14.48 -1.16 -8.14
C LEU A 333 15.80 -1.67 -7.53
N GLN A 334 15.80 -2.11 -6.26
CA GLN A 334 16.99 -2.61 -5.57
C GLN A 334 17.59 -3.85 -6.24
N ARG A 335 16.77 -4.72 -6.83
CA ARG A 335 17.24 -5.94 -7.49
C ARG A 335 17.53 -5.78 -8.98
N GLY A 336 17.06 -4.70 -9.59
CA GLY A 336 17.08 -4.53 -11.04
C GLY A 336 16.14 -5.43 -11.81
N ASP A 337 15.13 -5.93 -11.12
CA ASP A 337 14.03 -6.68 -11.73
C ASP A 337 12.98 -5.71 -12.29
N ALA A 338 12.95 -4.45 -11.82
CA ALA A 338 12.15 -3.40 -12.43
C ALA A 338 12.74 -3.04 -13.81
N PRO A 339 11.91 -2.89 -14.86
CA PRO A 339 12.36 -2.50 -16.20
C PRO A 339 12.83 -1.04 -16.30
N SER A 340 12.93 -0.33 -15.17
CA SER A 340 13.25 1.07 -15.06
C SER A 340 14.01 1.37 -13.78
N SER A 341 14.72 2.50 -13.74
CA SER A 341 15.33 3.08 -12.54
C SER A 341 14.36 3.96 -11.74
N VAL A 342 13.11 4.12 -12.21
CA VAL A 342 12.07 4.95 -11.58
C VAL A 342 10.74 4.19 -11.61
N SER A 343 9.98 4.29 -10.53
CA SER A 343 8.65 3.72 -10.39
C SER A 343 7.66 4.79 -9.93
N LEU A 344 6.48 4.77 -10.53
CA LEU A 344 5.34 5.62 -10.19
C LEU A 344 4.25 4.74 -9.57
N VAL A 345 4.03 4.92 -8.27
CA VAL A 345 3.01 4.18 -7.52
C VAL A 345 1.75 5.03 -7.43
N PHE A 346 0.61 4.45 -7.75
CA PHE A 346 -0.69 5.09 -7.72
C PHE A 346 -1.52 4.58 -6.55
N ALA A 347 -2.35 5.46 -6.01
CA ALA A 347 -3.36 5.12 -5.03
C ALA A 347 -4.62 5.92 -5.33
N SER A 348 -5.74 5.23 -5.34
CA SER A 348 -7.08 5.80 -5.44
C SER A 348 -7.93 5.23 -4.31
N ALA A 349 -8.79 6.04 -3.73
CA ALA A 349 -9.71 5.62 -2.68
C ALA A 349 -11.15 5.56 -3.22
N ASP A 350 -12.04 4.88 -2.50
CA ASP A 350 -13.46 4.85 -2.87
C ASP A 350 -14.11 6.24 -2.67
N ASP A 351 -13.59 7.03 -1.72
CA ASP A 351 -13.89 8.46 -1.57
C ASP A 351 -13.18 9.30 -2.67
N SER A 352 -13.04 10.61 -2.44
CA SER A 352 -12.38 11.50 -3.39
C SER A 352 -10.86 11.32 -3.43
N GLY A 353 -10.21 10.68 -2.44
CA GLY A 353 -8.77 10.69 -2.31
C GLY A 353 -8.04 10.08 -3.50
N ARG A 354 -7.03 10.78 -4.03
CA ARG A 354 -6.08 10.29 -5.04
C ARG A 354 -4.65 10.57 -4.62
N GLY A 355 -3.71 9.74 -5.05
CA GLY A 355 -2.31 9.87 -4.70
C GLY A 355 -1.37 9.28 -5.73
N ALA A 356 -0.21 9.92 -5.89
CA ALA A 356 0.91 9.40 -6.67
C ALA A 356 2.21 9.54 -5.89
N VAL A 357 3.07 8.53 -5.98
CA VAL A 357 4.37 8.47 -5.32
C VAL A 357 5.43 8.14 -6.36
N LEU A 358 6.48 8.98 -6.44
CA LEU A 358 7.61 8.74 -7.32
C LEU A 358 8.83 8.26 -6.52
N ILE A 359 9.32 7.08 -6.87
CA ILE A 359 10.44 6.39 -6.23
C ILE A 359 11.48 6.07 -7.30
N GLY A 360 12.77 6.25 -7.01
CA GLY A 360 13.80 6.00 -8.02
C GLY A 360 15.18 5.72 -7.42
N THR A 361 16.06 5.11 -8.20
CA THR A 361 17.44 4.86 -7.81
C THR A 361 18.31 6.12 -8.00
N THR A 362 19.32 6.30 -7.16
CA THR A 362 20.27 7.42 -7.31
C THR A 362 21.26 7.21 -8.46
N ALA A 363 21.59 5.95 -8.77
CA ALA A 363 22.43 5.53 -9.89
C ALA A 363 21.58 5.05 -11.08
N ALA A 364 22.10 5.21 -12.30
CA ALA A 364 21.48 4.64 -13.50
C ALA A 364 21.62 3.11 -13.46
N HIS A 365 20.52 2.41 -13.68
CA HIS A 365 20.55 0.96 -13.80
C HIS A 365 21.14 0.56 -15.15
N PRO A 366 22.09 -0.38 -15.23
CA PRO A 366 22.27 -1.14 -16.46
C PRO A 366 20.99 -1.96 -16.64
N SER A 367 20.14 -1.58 -17.58
CA SER A 367 18.97 -2.37 -17.94
C SER A 367 19.42 -3.79 -18.26
N ARG A 368 19.03 -4.77 -17.45
CA ARG A 368 19.08 -6.17 -17.88
C ARG A 368 18.03 -6.27 -18.98
N GLY A 369 18.50 -6.51 -20.20
CA GLY A 369 17.78 -6.27 -21.44
C GLY A 369 16.33 -6.74 -21.43
N ALA A 370 15.45 -5.94 -22.02
CA ALA A 370 14.23 -6.47 -22.59
C ALA A 370 14.64 -7.60 -23.53
N LEU A 371 14.18 -8.83 -23.25
CA LEU A 371 14.24 -9.88 -24.25
C LEU A 371 13.47 -9.38 -25.49
N PRO A 372 14.04 -9.57 -26.70
CA PRO A 372 13.53 -9.01 -27.94
C PRO A 372 12.12 -9.47 -28.31
#